data_AF-A0A9W6B7U0-F1
#
_entry.id   AF-A0A9W6B7U0-F1
#
_cell.length_a   1.000
_cell.length_b   1.000
_cell.length_c   1.000
_cell.angle_alpha   90.00
_cell.angle_beta   90.00
_cell.angle_gamma   90.00
#
_symmetry.space_group_name_H-M   'P 1'
#
loop_
_entity.id
_entity.type
_entity.pdbx_description
1 polymer ?
#
loop_
_entity_poly.entity_id
_entity_poly.type
_entity_poly.pdbx_seq_one_letter_code
_entity_poly.pdbx_strand_id
1 'polypeptide(L)'
;MFIEVNLGFAQKIQNGTYTKKDNSNEFYETFTFTNKSCFEHKKGGSIEQTFHGKGHYYITNDSLTFVYDSLIPHPISYSIKKTYANSSPTIDVKFKIFCLDSSSLVLNQVNIFEKVNPRKYNAITNKNGEGLIQLLKTDSLYNFTASSLGFTPYNFTIDGSYNYIIKVFLSPLNPIPTYNEKKIYFLKELNNNSFTLISEEQENKFEKK
;
A
#
# COMPACT_ATOMS: atom_id res chain seq x y z
N MET A 1 -20.21 -38.44 -42.33
CA MET A 1 -18.95 -37.69 -42.18
C MET A 1 -19.20 -36.67 -41.09
N PHE A 2 -18.86 -36.98 -39.84
CA PHE A 2 -19.01 -36.07 -38.72
C PHE A 2 -17.71 -35.29 -38.57
N ILE A 3 -17.82 -33.96 -38.59
CA ILE A 3 -16.72 -33.05 -38.30
C ILE A 3 -16.49 -33.15 -36.80
N GLU A 4 -15.36 -33.74 -36.38
CA GLU A 4 -14.88 -33.59 -35.01
C GLU A 4 -14.50 -32.12 -34.81
N VAL A 5 -15.34 -31.41 -34.07
CA VAL A 5 -14.98 -30.10 -33.53
C VAL A 5 -13.99 -30.38 -32.39
N ASN A 6 -12.71 -30.18 -32.68
CA ASN A 6 -11.66 -30.21 -31.68
C ASN A 6 -11.89 -29.04 -30.71
N LEU A 7 -12.60 -29.29 -29.61
CA LEU A 7 -12.73 -28.37 -28.49
C LEU A 7 -11.35 -28.28 -27.84
N GLY A 8 -10.52 -27.38 -28.35
CA GLY A 8 -9.20 -27.11 -27.80
C GLY A 8 -9.32 -26.83 -26.31
N PHE A 9 -8.76 -27.72 -25.49
CA PHE A 9 -8.62 -27.48 -24.05
C PHE A 9 -7.87 -26.17 -23.88
N ALA A 10 -8.57 -25.13 -23.43
CA ALA A 10 -7.94 -23.85 -23.12
C ALA A 10 -6.82 -24.12 -22.11
N GLN A 11 -5.58 -23.83 -22.50
CA GLN A 11 -4.42 -23.94 -21.63
C GLN A 11 -4.68 -23.09 -20.38
N LYS A 12 -4.46 -23.67 -19.20
CA LYS A 12 -4.68 -22.99 -17.92
C LYS A 12 -3.45 -23.10 -17.04
N ILE A 13 -3.18 -22.03 -16.30
CA ILE A 13 -2.20 -22.07 -15.23
C ILE A 13 -2.83 -22.81 -14.05
N GLN A 14 -2.11 -23.79 -13.51
CA GLN A 14 -2.59 -24.53 -12.35
C GLN A 14 -2.73 -23.59 -11.16
N ASN A 15 -3.71 -23.83 -10.30
CA ASN A 15 -3.86 -23.02 -9.10
C ASN A 15 -2.60 -23.08 -8.23
N GLY A 16 -2.27 -21.97 -7.59
CA GLY A 16 -1.15 -21.86 -6.69
C GLY A 16 -0.42 -20.53 -6.81
N THR A 17 0.58 -20.36 -5.98
CA THR A 17 1.42 -19.15 -5.96
C THR A 17 2.72 -19.42 -6.70
N TYR A 18 2.96 -18.65 -7.74
CA TYR A 18 4.17 -18.70 -8.54
C TYR A 18 5.02 -17.47 -8.21
N THR A 19 6.30 -17.68 -7.96
CA THR A 19 7.23 -16.65 -7.50
C THR A 19 8.37 -16.52 -8.49
N LYS A 20 8.71 -15.29 -8.84
CA LYS A 20 10.00 -14.90 -9.40
C LYS A 20 10.76 -14.16 -8.31
N LYS A 21 12.04 -14.45 -8.14
CA LYS A 21 12.96 -13.65 -7.33
C LYS A 21 13.96 -12.96 -8.24
N ASP A 22 14.50 -11.84 -7.79
CA ASP A 22 15.65 -11.22 -8.43
C ASP A 22 16.96 -11.95 -8.05
N ASN A 23 18.07 -11.57 -8.66
CA ASN A 23 19.37 -12.22 -8.45
C ASN A 23 19.88 -12.07 -7.01
N SER A 24 19.46 -11.02 -6.30
CA SER A 24 19.84 -10.79 -4.90
C SER A 24 19.02 -11.62 -3.91
N ASN A 25 17.90 -12.22 -4.36
CA ASN A 25 16.85 -12.80 -3.52
C ASN A 25 16.19 -11.81 -2.54
N GLU A 26 16.51 -10.52 -2.64
CA GLU A 26 15.92 -9.48 -1.79
C GLU A 26 14.57 -9.04 -2.29
N PHE A 27 14.30 -9.19 -3.59
CA PHE A 27 13.04 -8.80 -4.22
C PHE A 27 12.33 -9.99 -4.83
N TYR A 28 11.00 -9.93 -4.80
CA TYR A 28 10.16 -10.96 -5.38
C TYR A 28 8.93 -10.37 -6.07
N GLU A 29 8.42 -11.15 -7.02
CA GLU A 29 7.16 -10.94 -7.71
C GLU A 29 6.38 -12.25 -7.66
N THR A 30 5.10 -12.18 -7.30
CA THR A 30 4.25 -13.34 -7.12
C THR A 30 2.93 -13.18 -7.85
N PHE A 31 2.53 -14.25 -8.52
CA PHE A 31 1.18 -14.42 -9.04
C PHE A 31 0.52 -15.59 -8.30
N THR A 32 -0.60 -15.32 -7.63
CA THR A 32 -1.43 -16.37 -7.04
C THR A 32 -2.65 -16.59 -7.90
N PHE A 33 -2.72 -17.75 -8.54
CA PHE A 33 -3.83 -18.15 -9.39
C PHE A 33 -4.83 -18.98 -8.59
N THR A 34 -6.11 -18.64 -8.75
CA THR A 34 -7.21 -19.34 -8.07
C THR A 34 -8.20 -19.90 -9.09
N ASN A 35 -9.11 -20.73 -8.61
CA ASN A 35 -10.20 -21.26 -9.42
C ASN A 35 -10.92 -20.11 -10.16
N LYS A 36 -11.33 -20.36 -11.41
CA LYS A 36 -12.07 -19.43 -12.30
C LYS A 36 -11.23 -18.36 -13.01
N SER A 37 -9.96 -18.64 -13.28
CA SER A 37 -9.10 -17.74 -14.06
C SER A 37 -8.86 -16.38 -13.38
N CYS A 38 -8.88 -16.34 -12.04
CA CYS A 38 -8.55 -15.16 -11.27
C CYS A 38 -7.07 -15.20 -10.83
N PHE A 39 -6.46 -14.04 -10.69
CA PHE A 39 -5.11 -13.90 -10.16
C PHE A 39 -5.01 -12.76 -9.12
N GLU A 40 -4.09 -12.91 -8.18
CA GLU A 40 -3.54 -11.83 -7.36
C GLU A 40 -2.06 -11.63 -7.71
N HIS A 41 -1.65 -10.39 -7.86
CA HIS A 41 -0.28 -10.00 -8.15
C HIS A 41 0.29 -9.18 -7.00
N LYS A 42 1.44 -9.62 -6.46
CA LYS A 42 2.17 -8.92 -5.41
C LYS A 42 3.64 -8.82 -5.79
N LYS A 43 4.27 -7.68 -5.50
CA LYS A 43 5.73 -7.54 -5.48
C LYS A 43 6.16 -7.27 -4.04
N GLY A 44 7.43 -7.34 -3.75
CA GLY A 44 7.93 -6.94 -2.45
C GLY A 44 9.42 -7.20 -2.34
N GLY A 45 9.94 -6.93 -1.16
CA GLY A 45 11.29 -7.31 -0.80
C GLY A 45 11.44 -7.64 0.68
N SER A 46 12.68 -7.72 1.15
CA SER A 46 13.06 -8.14 2.51
C SER A 46 12.36 -7.39 3.64
N ILE A 47 11.89 -6.17 3.38
CA ILE A 47 11.35 -5.25 4.40
C ILE A 47 9.88 -4.89 4.13
N GLU A 48 9.36 -5.13 2.93
CA GLU A 48 8.04 -4.64 2.50
C GLU A 48 7.32 -5.65 1.59
N GLN A 49 6.04 -5.88 1.84
CA GLN A 49 5.15 -6.59 0.90
C GLN A 49 4.23 -5.58 0.23
N THR A 50 4.11 -5.68 -1.09
CA THR A 50 3.51 -4.65 -1.94
C THR A 50 2.44 -5.31 -2.79
N PHE A 51 1.16 -5.21 -2.39
CA PHE A 51 0.04 -5.70 -3.19
C PHE A 51 -0.10 -4.87 -4.48
N HIS A 52 0.11 -5.47 -5.66
CA HIS A 52 0.10 -4.72 -6.92
C HIS A 52 -1.28 -4.67 -7.57
N GLY A 53 -2.08 -5.73 -7.45
CA GLY A 53 -3.43 -5.75 -8.02
C GLY A 53 -3.99 -7.15 -8.15
N LYS A 54 -5.23 -7.25 -8.61
CA LYS A 54 -5.91 -8.52 -8.86
C LYS A 54 -6.91 -8.38 -10.01
N GLY A 55 -7.30 -9.52 -10.57
CA GLY A 55 -8.34 -9.57 -11.59
C GLY A 55 -8.39 -10.90 -12.29
N HIS A 56 -8.65 -10.88 -13.59
CA HIS A 56 -8.78 -12.09 -14.41
C HIS A 56 -7.62 -12.24 -15.39
N TYR A 57 -7.27 -13.49 -15.67
CA TYR A 57 -6.30 -13.82 -16.70
C TYR A 57 -6.92 -14.72 -17.77
N TYR A 58 -6.35 -14.68 -18.96
CA TYR A 58 -6.69 -15.65 -20.00
C TYR A 58 -5.48 -15.89 -20.90
N ILE A 59 -5.44 -17.09 -21.48
CA ILE A 59 -4.40 -17.52 -22.42
C ILE A 59 -5.04 -17.60 -23.80
N THR A 60 -4.45 -16.92 -24.78
CA THR A 60 -4.84 -16.97 -26.19
C THR A 60 -3.59 -17.22 -27.02
N ASN A 61 -3.52 -18.38 -27.68
CA ASN A 61 -2.30 -18.84 -28.37
C ASN A 61 -1.10 -18.75 -27.41
N ASP A 62 -0.02 -18.09 -27.84
CA ASP A 62 1.19 -17.89 -27.06
C ASP A 62 1.16 -16.59 -26.24
N SER A 63 -0.02 -16.11 -25.85
CA SER A 63 -0.16 -14.90 -25.06
C SER A 63 -0.88 -15.15 -23.74
N LEU A 64 -0.33 -14.61 -22.66
CA LEU A 64 -0.98 -14.52 -21.36
C LEU A 64 -1.39 -13.07 -21.13
N THR A 65 -2.69 -12.84 -20.99
CA THR A 65 -3.23 -11.53 -20.65
C THR A 65 -3.64 -11.49 -19.19
N PHE A 66 -3.23 -10.44 -18.49
CA PHE A 66 -3.74 -10.05 -17.18
C PHE A 66 -4.63 -8.81 -17.32
N VAL A 67 -5.87 -8.92 -16.84
CA VAL A 67 -6.82 -7.82 -16.77
C VAL A 67 -6.99 -7.45 -15.30
N TYR A 68 -6.53 -6.26 -14.91
CA TYR A 68 -6.63 -5.74 -13.55
C TYR A 68 -7.99 -5.06 -13.35
N ASP A 69 -9.05 -5.85 -13.27
CA ASP A 69 -10.45 -5.39 -13.20
C ASP A 69 -11.07 -5.46 -11.80
N SER A 70 -10.26 -5.76 -10.78
CA SER A 70 -10.76 -5.84 -9.42
C SER A 70 -9.91 -5.01 -8.45
N LEU A 71 -10.51 -3.94 -7.93
CA LEU A 71 -9.86 -3.00 -7.03
C LEU A 71 -9.99 -3.45 -5.57
N ILE A 72 -8.91 -3.35 -4.80
CA ILE A 72 -8.98 -3.30 -3.33
C ILE A 72 -8.58 -1.87 -2.94
N PRO A 73 -9.52 -1.00 -2.59
CA PRO A 73 -9.18 0.34 -2.14
C PRO A 73 -8.41 0.24 -0.82
N HIS A 74 -7.24 0.87 -0.75
CA HIS A 74 -6.48 0.97 0.48
C HIS A 74 -6.97 2.17 1.31
N PRO A 75 -7.20 2.00 2.62
CA PRO A 75 -7.61 3.10 3.46
C PRO A 75 -6.45 4.09 3.59
N ILE A 76 -6.76 5.40 3.48
CA ILE A 76 -5.78 6.47 3.59
C ILE A 76 -5.72 7.00 5.02
N SER A 77 -4.56 7.54 5.41
CA SER A 77 -4.36 8.15 6.71
C SER A 77 -5.38 9.25 6.98
N TYR A 78 -5.87 9.35 8.21
CA TYR A 78 -6.83 10.40 8.62
C TYR A 78 -6.63 10.81 10.08
N SER A 79 -7.33 11.87 10.49
CA SER A 79 -7.36 12.31 11.89
C SER A 79 -8.76 12.64 12.38
N ILE A 80 -8.96 12.47 13.68
CA ILE A 80 -10.13 12.91 14.42
C ILE A 80 -9.66 13.95 15.43
N LYS A 81 -10.30 15.12 15.43
CA LYS A 81 -9.90 16.27 16.24
C LYS A 81 -11.02 16.66 17.21
N LYS A 82 -10.66 16.96 18.45
CA LYS A 82 -11.51 17.65 19.42
C LYS A 82 -10.85 18.96 19.79
N THR A 83 -11.63 20.04 19.86
CA THR A 83 -11.12 21.38 20.15
C THR A 83 -11.72 21.97 21.40
N TYR A 84 -10.98 22.87 22.04
CA TYR A 84 -11.48 23.70 23.13
C TYR A 84 -10.71 25.02 23.18
N ALA A 85 -11.41 26.09 23.54
CA ALA A 85 -10.79 27.41 23.68
C ALA A 85 -10.00 27.53 24.99
N ASN A 86 -8.98 28.37 25.00
CA ASN A 86 -8.34 28.87 26.21
C ASN A 86 -8.02 30.37 26.03
N SER A 87 -7.73 31.07 27.12
CA SER A 87 -7.23 32.46 27.10
C SER A 87 -5.70 32.58 27.13
N SER A 88 -4.98 31.45 27.23
CA SER A 88 -3.51 31.42 27.22
C SER A 88 -2.96 32.01 25.92
N PRO A 89 -1.77 32.66 25.93
CA PRO A 89 -1.07 33.04 24.70
C PRO A 89 -0.56 31.83 23.90
N THR A 90 -0.68 30.63 24.45
CA THR A 90 -0.32 29.36 23.81
C THR A 90 -1.52 28.46 23.58
N ILE A 91 -1.39 27.55 22.62
CA ILE A 91 -2.30 26.42 22.44
C ILE A 91 -1.54 25.11 22.64
N ASP A 92 -2.20 24.18 23.34
CA ASP A 92 -1.74 22.82 23.51
C ASP A 92 -2.32 21.93 22.41
N VAL A 93 -1.46 21.22 21.70
CA VAL A 93 -1.84 20.25 20.67
C VAL A 93 -1.37 18.88 21.13
N LYS A 94 -2.31 18.07 21.63
CA LYS A 94 -2.07 16.71 22.11
C LYS A 94 -2.37 15.72 20.99
N PHE A 95 -1.47 14.76 20.79
CA PHE A 95 -1.59 13.75 19.76
C PHE A 95 -1.63 12.36 20.36
N LYS A 96 -2.39 11.46 19.71
CA LYS A 96 -2.27 10.03 19.86
C LYS A 96 -2.28 9.36 18.49
N ILE A 97 -1.24 8.61 18.17
CA ILE A 97 -1.04 8.04 16.83
C ILE A 97 -1.28 6.53 16.86
N PHE A 98 -2.05 6.05 15.89
CA PHE A 98 -2.44 4.64 15.73
C PHE A 98 -2.04 4.14 14.35
N CYS A 99 -1.84 2.83 14.26
CA CYS A 99 -1.86 2.14 12.98
C CYS A 99 -3.30 2.10 12.46
N LEU A 100 -3.52 2.44 11.20
CA LEU A 100 -4.84 2.43 10.59
C LEU A 100 -5.41 1.01 10.48
N ASP A 101 -4.57 0.04 10.14
CA ASP A 101 -4.96 -1.36 9.98
C ASP A 101 -5.25 -2.06 11.32
N SER A 102 -4.84 -1.44 12.44
CA SER A 102 -5.13 -1.91 13.78
C SER A 102 -5.28 -0.72 14.73
N SER A 103 -6.51 -0.26 14.92
CA SER A 103 -6.80 0.87 15.81
C SER A 103 -6.46 0.63 17.28
N SER A 104 -6.17 -0.61 17.67
CA SER A 104 -5.63 -0.98 18.99
C SER A 104 -4.10 -0.80 19.08
N LEU A 105 -3.39 -0.78 17.95
CA LEU A 105 -1.94 -0.62 17.89
C LEU A 105 -1.59 0.87 17.84
N VAL A 106 -0.95 1.35 18.91
CA VAL A 106 -0.37 2.70 18.96
C VAL A 106 1.01 2.72 18.30
N LEU A 107 1.35 3.84 17.65
CA LEU A 107 2.65 4.03 17.00
C LEU A 107 3.54 4.93 17.84
N ASN A 108 4.67 4.39 18.28
CA ASN A 108 5.73 5.14 18.97
C ASN A 108 6.74 5.71 17.96
N GLN A 109 7.58 6.65 18.42
CA GLN A 109 8.63 7.28 17.61
C GLN A 109 8.13 7.94 16.31
N VAL A 110 6.85 8.33 16.26
CA VAL A 110 6.29 9.09 15.14
C VAL A 110 6.71 10.53 15.28
N ASN A 111 7.34 11.07 14.24
CA ASN A 111 7.70 12.48 14.17
C ASN A 111 6.47 13.29 13.78
N ILE A 112 6.13 14.29 14.59
CA ILE A 112 5.09 15.27 14.31
C ILE A 112 5.77 16.63 14.26
N PHE A 113 5.63 17.35 13.16
CA PHE A 113 6.27 18.66 13.02
C PHE A 113 5.42 19.62 12.19
N GLU A 114 5.49 20.89 12.53
CA GLU A 114 4.88 21.97 11.76
C GLU A 114 5.72 22.24 10.50
N LYS A 115 5.08 22.41 9.35
CA LYS A 115 5.75 22.44 8.04
C LYS A 115 6.59 23.69 7.81
N VAL A 116 6.19 24.84 8.36
CA VAL A 116 6.90 26.11 8.17
C VAL A 116 8.08 26.23 9.14
N ASN A 117 7.90 25.81 10.39
CA ASN A 117 8.86 25.94 11.49
C ASN A 117 9.13 24.60 12.19
N PRO A 118 9.60 23.56 11.48
CA PRO A 118 9.71 22.20 12.01
C PRO A 118 10.69 22.10 13.19
N ARG A 119 11.73 22.94 13.24
CA ARG A 119 12.68 22.96 14.37
C ARG A 119 12.07 23.55 15.64
N LYS A 120 11.11 24.45 15.52
CA LYS A 120 10.45 25.13 16.64
C LYS A 120 9.28 24.33 17.18
N TYR A 121 8.49 23.76 16.29
CA TYR A 121 7.25 23.07 16.62
C TYR A 121 7.31 21.63 16.13
N ASN A 122 7.85 20.76 16.98
CA ASN A 122 7.88 19.32 16.75
C ASN A 122 7.68 18.53 18.04
N ALA A 123 7.31 17.28 17.89
CA ALA A 123 7.30 16.27 18.93
C ALA A 123 7.56 14.89 18.33
N ILE A 124 8.06 13.99 19.17
CA ILE A 124 8.17 12.57 18.85
C ILE A 124 7.23 11.82 19.80
N THR A 125 6.44 10.88 19.29
CA THR A 125 5.54 10.12 20.16
C THR A 125 6.29 9.19 21.10
N ASN A 126 5.81 9.10 22.33
CA ASN A 126 6.32 8.16 23.33
C ASN A 126 5.85 6.72 23.05
N LYS A 127 6.18 5.79 23.95
CA LYS A 127 5.80 4.37 23.87
C LYS A 127 4.29 4.10 23.80
N ASN A 128 3.46 5.04 24.26
CA ASN A 128 1.99 4.95 24.22
C ASN A 128 1.40 5.61 22.95
N GLY A 129 2.26 6.04 22.03
CA GLY A 129 1.90 6.78 20.83
C GLY A 129 1.44 8.20 21.08
N GLU A 130 1.80 8.79 22.22
CA GLU A 130 1.33 10.11 22.64
C GLU A 130 2.41 11.19 22.46
N GLY A 131 1.99 12.39 22.08
CA GLY A 131 2.87 13.55 21.92
C GLY A 131 2.15 14.86 22.28
N LEU A 132 2.93 15.90 22.57
CA LEU A 132 2.44 17.24 22.87
C LEU A 132 3.31 18.27 22.16
N ILE A 133 2.68 19.21 21.44
CA ILE A 133 3.32 20.41 20.93
C ILE A 133 2.61 21.62 21.52
N GLN A 134 3.37 22.57 22.04
CA GLN A 134 2.87 23.87 22.46
C GLN A 134 3.19 24.91 21.39
N LEU A 135 2.18 25.62 20.92
CA LEU A 135 2.29 26.65 19.89
C LEU A 135 1.99 28.01 20.51
N LEU A 136 2.58 29.07 19.93
CA LEU A 136 2.16 30.44 20.26
C LEU A 136 0.90 30.75 19.43
N LYS A 137 0.01 31.62 19.91
CA LYS A 137 -1.13 32.13 19.13
C LYS A 137 -0.71 33.26 18.18
N THR A 138 0.29 33.00 17.33
CA THR A 138 0.81 34.00 16.38
C THR A 138 0.27 33.82 14.98
N ASP A 139 0.00 32.58 14.59
CA ASP A 139 -0.50 32.25 13.26
C ASP A 139 -1.96 31.78 13.35
N SER A 140 -2.78 32.18 12.38
CA SER A 140 -4.18 31.75 12.32
C SER A 140 -4.31 30.26 12.00
N LEU A 141 -3.34 29.69 11.27
CA LEU A 141 -3.32 28.30 10.87
C LEU A 141 -1.93 27.70 11.06
N TYR A 142 -1.89 26.46 11.53
CA TYR A 142 -0.68 25.65 11.60
C TYR A 142 -0.85 24.38 10.77
N ASN A 143 0.17 24.02 9.99
CA ASN A 143 0.14 22.86 9.12
C ASN A 143 1.13 21.82 9.64
N PHE A 144 0.64 20.65 10.00
CA PHE A 144 1.46 19.57 10.56
C PHE A 144 1.62 18.41 9.59
N THR A 145 2.74 17.73 9.73
CA THR A 145 3.01 16.42 9.14
C THR A 145 3.28 15.42 10.26
N ALA A 146 2.60 14.28 10.23
CA ALA A 146 2.94 13.10 11.02
C ALA A 146 3.64 12.09 10.10
N SER A 147 4.85 11.65 10.49
CA SER A 147 5.70 10.79 9.67
C SER A 147 6.38 9.71 10.51
N SER A 148 6.37 8.47 10.00
CA SER A 148 7.06 7.32 10.57
C SER A 148 7.51 6.38 9.45
N LEU A 149 8.58 5.64 9.68
CA LEU A 149 9.08 4.65 8.73
C LEU A 149 8.04 3.54 8.52
N GLY A 150 7.81 3.14 7.27
CA GLY A 150 6.80 2.13 6.91
C GLY A 150 5.37 2.66 6.84
N PHE A 151 5.14 3.97 7.01
CA PHE A 151 3.83 4.59 6.93
C PHE A 151 3.78 5.73 5.91
N THR A 152 2.61 5.93 5.31
CA THR A 152 2.35 7.07 4.44
C THR A 152 2.25 8.35 5.28
N PRO A 153 3.09 9.38 5.05
CA PRO A 153 3.02 10.62 5.80
C PRO A 153 1.64 11.28 5.72
N TYR A 154 1.15 11.79 6.84
CA TYR A 154 -0.16 12.42 6.93
C TYR A 154 -0.05 13.90 7.25
N ASN A 155 -0.65 14.74 6.41
CA ASN A 155 -0.70 16.19 6.58
C ASN A 155 -2.06 16.62 7.11
N PHE A 156 -2.09 17.56 8.06
CA PHE A 156 -3.32 18.16 8.56
C PHE A 156 -3.11 19.58 9.04
N THR A 157 -4.17 20.39 8.94
CA THR A 157 -4.17 21.79 9.38
C THR A 157 -4.98 21.96 10.66
N ILE A 158 -4.57 22.88 11.52
CA ILE A 158 -5.34 23.32 12.69
C ILE A 158 -5.42 24.84 12.72
N ASP A 159 -6.49 25.37 13.33
CA ASP A 159 -6.62 26.79 13.67
C ASP A 159 -5.83 27.11 14.93
N GLY A 160 -4.98 28.14 14.87
CA GLY A 160 -4.10 28.58 15.95
C GLY A 160 -4.81 29.17 17.18
N SER A 161 -6.14 29.32 17.14
CA SER A 161 -6.94 29.90 18.22
C SER A 161 -7.37 28.88 19.28
N TYR A 162 -7.29 27.58 18.98
CA TYR A 162 -7.83 26.51 19.83
C TYR A 162 -6.76 25.52 20.30
N ASN A 163 -7.04 24.86 21.42
CA ASN A 163 -6.32 23.66 21.81
C ASN A 163 -6.92 22.44 21.12
N TYR A 164 -6.13 21.38 21.01
CA TYR A 164 -6.54 20.17 20.33
C TYR A 164 -6.18 18.91 21.09
N ILE A 165 -7.10 17.94 21.02
CA ILE A 165 -6.81 16.53 21.23
C ILE A 165 -7.04 15.84 19.88
N ILE A 166 -5.96 15.34 19.28
CA ILE A 166 -5.95 14.78 17.93
C ILE A 166 -5.59 13.30 18.00
N LYS A 167 -6.46 12.46 17.43
CA LYS A 167 -6.11 11.07 17.10
C LYS A 167 -5.75 11.02 15.63
N VAL A 168 -4.60 10.45 15.30
CA VAL A 168 -4.15 10.24 13.91
C VAL A 168 -4.04 8.75 13.66
N PHE A 169 -4.58 8.30 12.53
CA PHE A 169 -4.50 6.93 12.07
C PHE A 169 -3.63 6.92 10.83
N LEU A 170 -2.40 6.40 10.95
CA LEU A 170 -1.46 6.32 9.83
C LEU A 170 -1.67 5.02 9.07
N SER A 171 -1.93 5.15 7.77
CA SER A 171 -1.92 4.04 6.83
C SER A 171 -0.48 3.57 6.61
N PRO A 172 -0.19 2.26 6.66
CA PRO A 172 1.07 1.73 6.17
C PRO A 172 1.38 2.21 4.75
N LEU A 173 2.64 2.15 4.35
CA LEU A 173 3.01 2.34 2.96
C LEU A 173 2.33 1.24 2.15
N ASN A 174 1.31 1.64 1.39
CA ASN A 174 0.63 0.78 0.45
C ASN A 174 0.99 1.23 -0.96
N PRO A 175 1.36 0.32 -1.86
CA PRO A 175 1.45 0.65 -3.28
C PRO A 175 0.11 1.15 -3.81
N ILE A 176 0.17 1.94 -4.87
CA ILE A 176 -1.02 2.29 -5.63
C ILE A 176 -1.47 1.02 -6.38
N PRO A 177 -2.67 0.49 -6.10
CA PRO A 177 -3.14 -0.71 -6.78
C PRO A 177 -3.39 -0.41 -8.26
N THR A 178 -2.97 -1.31 -9.14
CA THR A 178 -3.31 -1.25 -10.56
C THR A 178 -4.78 -1.61 -10.75
N TYR A 179 -5.52 -0.75 -11.46
CA TYR A 179 -6.92 -0.97 -11.82
C TYR A 179 -7.22 -0.42 -13.22
N ASN A 180 -8.11 -1.09 -13.95
CA ASN A 180 -8.44 -0.81 -15.36
C ASN A 180 -7.23 -0.85 -16.30
N GLU A 181 -6.23 -1.66 -15.97
CA GLU A 181 -5.08 -1.91 -16.83
C GLU A 181 -5.15 -3.32 -17.42
N LYS A 182 -4.67 -3.47 -18.65
CA LYS A 182 -4.50 -4.75 -19.32
C LYS A 182 -3.03 -4.92 -19.69
N LYS A 183 -2.42 -5.99 -19.19
CA LYS A 183 -1.04 -6.35 -19.53
C LYS A 183 -1.03 -7.63 -20.34
N ILE A 184 -0.32 -7.62 -21.46
CA ILE A 184 -0.22 -8.74 -22.38
C ILE A 184 1.25 -9.15 -22.44
N TYR A 185 1.51 -10.44 -22.23
CA TYR A 185 2.84 -11.03 -22.27
C TYR A 185 2.86 -12.16 -23.29
N PHE A 186 4.01 -12.37 -23.92
CA PHE A 186 4.25 -13.60 -24.67
C PHE A 186 4.57 -14.72 -23.68
N LEU A 187 3.86 -15.83 -23.80
CA LEU A 187 4.01 -17.03 -23.00
C LEU A 187 5.00 -17.97 -23.70
N LYS A 188 6.25 -17.99 -23.21
CA LYS A 188 7.30 -18.85 -23.78
C LYS A 188 7.13 -20.30 -23.36
N GLU A 189 6.83 -20.53 -22.08
CA GLU A 189 6.69 -21.86 -21.49
C GLU A 189 5.60 -21.87 -20.43
N LEU A 190 4.86 -22.97 -20.36
CA LEU A 190 3.89 -23.24 -19.30
C LEU A 190 3.85 -24.74 -18.99
N ASN A 191 4.10 -25.07 -17.72
CA ASN A 191 3.95 -26.43 -17.19
C ASN A 191 3.26 -26.38 -15.81
N ASN A 192 3.10 -27.54 -15.17
CA ASN A 192 2.37 -27.64 -13.89
C ASN A 192 3.01 -26.84 -12.74
N ASN A 193 4.32 -26.59 -12.81
CA ASN A 193 5.14 -26.02 -11.74
C ASN A 193 5.78 -24.68 -12.10
N SER A 194 5.69 -24.22 -13.35
CA SER A 194 6.26 -22.93 -13.74
C SER A 194 5.63 -22.36 -15.01
N PHE A 195 5.78 -21.06 -15.20
CA PHE A 195 5.55 -20.41 -16.48
C PHE A 195 6.61 -19.33 -16.73
N THR A 196 6.87 -19.05 -18.00
CA THR A 196 7.88 -18.07 -18.44
C THR A 196 7.23 -17.03 -19.34
N LEU A 197 7.34 -15.76 -18.96
CA LEU A 197 6.82 -14.61 -19.70
C LEU A 197 7.95 -13.82 -20.35
N ILE A 198 7.72 -13.32 -21.55
CA ILE A 198 8.61 -12.35 -22.21
C ILE A 198 7.95 -10.96 -22.17
N SER A 199 8.68 -9.97 -21.65
CA SER A 199 8.29 -8.56 -21.65
C SER A 199 9.49 -7.69 -22.04
N GLU A 200 9.35 -6.81 -23.03
CA GLU A 200 10.36 -5.77 -23.34
C GLU A 200 11.81 -6.30 -23.32
N GLU A 201 12.05 -7.45 -23.96
CA GLU A 201 13.35 -8.14 -24.06
C GLU A 201 13.84 -8.94 -22.82
N GLN A 202 13.04 -9.01 -21.74
CA GLN A 202 13.36 -9.80 -20.56
C GLN A 202 12.52 -11.08 -20.45
N GLU A 203 13.19 -12.19 -20.16
CA GLU A 203 12.55 -13.45 -19.80
C GLU A 203 12.33 -13.55 -18.29
N ASN A 204 11.08 -13.79 -17.90
CA ASN A 204 10.65 -13.81 -16.51
C ASN A 204 10.07 -15.19 -16.19
N LYS A 205 10.86 -16.04 -15.53
CA LYS A 205 10.43 -17.35 -15.07
C LYS A 205 9.80 -17.25 -13.69
N PHE A 206 8.60 -17.80 -13.53
CA PHE A 206 7.87 -17.88 -12.28
C PHE A 206 7.70 -19.34 -11.88
N GLU A 207 8.13 -19.69 -10.68
CA GLU A 207 8.12 -21.07 -10.18
C GLU A 207 7.10 -21.21 -9.04
N LYS A 208 6.32 -22.30 -9.11
CA LYS A 208 5.30 -22.64 -8.12
C LYS A 208 5.96 -23.02 -6.80
N LYS A 209 5.49 -22.40 -5.72
CA LYS A 209 5.83 -22.80 -4.35
C LYS A 209 4.97 -23.97 -3.87
#